data_AF-A0A2G4T481-F1
#
_entry.id   AF-A0A2G4T481-F1
#
_cell.length_a   1.000
_cell.length_b   1.000
_cell.length_c   1.000
_cell.angle_alpha   90.00
_cell.angle_beta   90.00
_cell.angle_gamma   90.00
#
_symmetry.space_group_name_H-M   'P 1'
#
loop_
_entity.id
_entity.type
_entity.pdbx_description
1 polymer ?
#
loop_
_entity_poly.entity_id
_entity_poly.type
_entity_poly.pdbx_seq_one_letter_code
_entity_poly.pdbx_strand_id
1 'polypeptide(L)'
;MSTRYARTADRATNEKNAKILKALLQQTPNKYCADCKKKDARWASWNLGIFICIRCSGIHRSLGVHISKVKSVDLDTWVPEQVENMIRWGNERANKYWEANLGDRKPTESNMEMWIRAKYEQKRWAMKGPIPDPSTLGDSKSAQNQEEVIYKTTNLFVLLNISMCVSAFTASREADSRRKTKDETI
;
A
#
# COMPACT_ATOMS: atom_id res chain seq x y z
N MET A 1 -30.71 -9.86 10.28
CA MET A 1 -29.55 -10.35 11.06
C MET A 1 -28.46 -10.81 10.10
N SER A 2 -27.16 -10.57 10.36
CA SER A 2 -26.08 -11.08 9.50
C SER A 2 -25.81 -12.58 9.76
N THR A 3 -25.63 -13.36 8.69
CA THR A 3 -25.53 -14.84 8.70
C THR A 3 -24.18 -15.34 9.21
N ARG A 4 -24.08 -16.64 9.57
CA ARG A 4 -22.79 -17.24 9.96
C ARG A 4 -21.74 -17.17 8.85
N TYR A 5 -22.16 -17.33 7.59
CA TYR A 5 -21.28 -17.22 6.42
C TYR A 5 -20.72 -15.80 6.25
N ALA A 6 -21.60 -14.78 6.27
CA ALA A 6 -21.19 -13.38 6.17
C ALA A 6 -20.14 -13.00 7.23
N ARG A 7 -20.42 -13.29 8.52
CA ARG A 7 -19.46 -13.05 9.62
C ARG A 7 -18.10 -13.73 9.45
N THR A 8 -18.05 -14.86 8.73
CA THR A 8 -16.82 -15.60 8.45
C THR A 8 -16.04 -14.95 7.30
N ALA A 9 -16.74 -14.52 6.25
CA ALA A 9 -16.18 -13.75 5.14
C ALA A 9 -15.66 -12.37 5.60
N ASP A 10 -16.39 -11.69 6.48
CA ASP A 10 -15.98 -10.43 7.12
C ASP A 10 -14.66 -10.63 7.88
N ARG A 11 -14.57 -11.69 8.71
CA ARG A 11 -13.35 -11.99 9.48
C ARG A 11 -12.16 -12.31 8.57
N ALA A 12 -12.34 -13.17 7.57
CA ALA A 12 -11.28 -13.51 6.61
C ALA A 12 -10.78 -12.28 5.82
N THR A 13 -11.70 -11.37 5.46
CA THR A 13 -11.37 -10.10 4.80
C THR A 13 -10.56 -9.19 5.73
N ASN A 14 -10.98 -9.06 6.99
CA ASN A 14 -10.26 -8.27 8.00
C ASN A 14 -8.87 -8.84 8.29
N GLU A 15 -8.73 -10.17 8.40
CA GLU A 15 -7.43 -10.85 8.56
C GLU A 15 -6.51 -10.61 7.36
N LYS A 16 -7.03 -10.65 6.12
CA LYS A 16 -6.28 -10.32 4.91
C LYS A 16 -5.82 -8.86 4.90
N ASN A 17 -6.74 -7.93 5.20
CA ASN A 17 -6.48 -6.49 5.23
C ASN A 17 -5.41 -6.14 6.28
N ALA A 18 -5.48 -6.73 7.48
CA ALA A 18 -4.45 -6.56 8.51
C ALA A 18 -3.07 -7.11 8.08
N LYS A 19 -3.02 -8.24 7.35
CA LYS A 19 -1.76 -8.77 6.79
C LYS A 19 -1.14 -7.82 5.75
N ILE A 20 -1.95 -7.24 4.86
CA ILE A 20 -1.50 -6.26 3.85
C ILE A 20 -0.92 -5.01 4.53
N LEU A 21 -1.66 -4.40 5.45
CA LEU A 21 -1.19 -3.17 6.11
C LEU A 21 0.08 -3.41 6.95
N LYS A 22 0.21 -4.58 7.60
CA LYS A 22 1.43 -4.98 8.30
C LYS A 22 2.62 -5.20 7.36
N ALA A 23 2.41 -5.70 6.15
CA ALA A 23 3.45 -5.79 5.12
C ALA A 23 3.85 -4.42 4.59
N LEU A 24 2.90 -3.51 4.34
CA LEU A 24 3.19 -2.12 3.93
C LEU A 24 4.02 -1.38 4.99
N LEU A 25 3.74 -1.57 6.28
CA LEU A 25 4.56 -1.01 7.37
C LEU A 25 5.99 -1.59 7.45
N GLN A 26 6.32 -2.65 6.72
CA GLN A 26 7.72 -3.12 6.62
C GLN A 26 8.54 -2.37 5.58
N GLN A 27 7.91 -1.69 4.63
CA GLN A 27 8.61 -0.84 3.66
C GLN A 27 9.26 0.35 4.42
N THR A 28 10.55 0.58 4.18
CA THR A 28 11.35 1.64 4.83
C THR A 28 10.67 3.02 4.91
N PRO A 29 10.06 3.58 3.84
CA PRO A 29 9.37 4.88 3.94
C PRO A 29 8.18 4.88 4.91
N ASN A 30 7.48 3.75 5.07
CA ASN A 30 6.29 3.61 5.91
C ASN A 30 6.63 3.34 7.38
N LYS A 31 7.90 3.03 7.71
CA LYS A 31 8.38 2.89 9.09
C LYS A 31 8.46 4.22 9.84
N TYR A 32 8.46 5.34 9.12
CA TYR A 32 8.55 6.70 9.65
C TYR A 32 7.27 7.49 9.33
N CYS A 33 6.81 8.30 10.29
CA CYS A 33 5.64 9.16 10.16
C CYS A 33 5.80 10.14 9.00
N ALA A 34 4.78 10.27 8.14
CA ALA A 34 4.81 11.16 6.99
C ALA A 34 5.11 12.63 7.33
N ASP A 35 4.82 13.09 8.56
CA ASP A 35 4.93 14.50 8.95
C ASP A 35 6.16 14.75 9.83
N CYS A 36 6.16 14.20 11.05
CA CYS A 36 7.23 14.42 12.03
C CYS A 36 8.47 13.55 11.82
N LYS A 37 8.45 12.65 10.82
CA LYS A 37 9.54 11.72 10.45
C LYS A 37 10.06 10.81 11.58
N LYS A 38 9.39 10.73 12.73
CA LYS A 38 9.66 9.78 13.82
C LYS A 38 9.24 8.36 13.42
N LYS A 39 9.83 7.34 14.04
CA LYS A 39 9.45 5.92 13.86
C LYS A 39 8.02 5.64 14.36
N ASP A 40 7.54 4.43 14.08
CA ASP A 40 6.27 3.87 14.57
C ASP A 40 5.02 4.61 14.07
N ALA A 41 4.92 4.69 12.75
CA ALA A 41 3.78 5.20 12.00
C ALA A 41 2.56 4.24 12.00
N ARG A 42 2.09 3.86 13.20
CA ARG A 42 1.04 2.85 13.44
C ARG A 42 -0.40 3.32 13.17
N TRP A 43 -0.56 4.54 12.70
CA TRP A 43 -1.82 5.13 12.25
C TRP A 43 -1.70 5.50 10.77
N ALA A 44 -2.82 5.75 10.11
CA ALA A 44 -2.84 6.17 8.72
C ALA A 44 -3.98 7.15 8.45
N SER A 45 -3.81 8.02 7.45
CA SER A 45 -4.90 8.77 6.84
C SER A 45 -5.15 8.19 5.45
N TRP A 46 -6.19 7.37 5.33
CA TRP A 46 -6.33 6.44 4.21
C TRP A 46 -6.71 7.11 2.89
N ASN A 47 -7.34 8.30 2.93
CA ASN A 47 -7.64 9.08 1.73
C ASN A 47 -6.47 9.98 1.28
N LEU A 48 -5.44 10.15 2.13
CA LEU A 48 -4.23 10.92 1.84
C LEU A 48 -3.03 10.02 1.51
N GLY A 49 -3.16 8.71 1.75
CA GLY A 49 -2.16 7.72 1.38
C GLY A 49 -0.96 7.60 2.33
N ILE A 50 -1.10 8.06 3.57
CA ILE A 50 0.02 8.25 4.50
C ILE A 50 -0.10 7.39 5.76
N PHE A 51 1.04 6.86 6.19
CA PHE A 51 1.26 6.31 7.52
C PHE A 51 1.86 7.39 8.44
N ILE A 52 1.25 7.56 9.60
CA ILE A 52 1.53 8.63 10.58
C ILE A 52 1.61 8.06 12.01
N CYS A 53 2.33 8.72 12.91
CA CYS A 53 2.37 8.31 14.31
C CYS A 53 1.12 8.79 15.08
N ILE A 54 0.89 8.24 16.28
CA ILE A 54 -0.29 8.55 17.10
C ILE A 54 -0.49 10.06 17.34
N ARG A 55 0.59 10.81 17.57
CA ARG A 55 0.57 12.27 17.77
C ARG A 55 0.05 13.03 16.54
N CYS A 56 0.61 12.75 15.37
CA CYS A 56 0.16 13.35 14.12
C CYS A 56 -1.25 12.88 13.74
N SER A 57 -1.63 11.65 14.10
CA SER A 57 -3.00 11.14 13.90
C SER A 57 -4.07 11.94 14.66
N GLY A 58 -3.74 12.52 15.82
CA GLY A 58 -4.62 13.42 16.56
C GLY A 58 -4.85 14.73 15.79
N ILE A 59 -3.78 15.37 15.31
CA ILE A 59 -3.84 16.59 14.49
C ILE A 59 -4.60 16.33 13.18
N HIS A 60 -4.37 15.17 12.55
CA HIS A 60 -5.09 14.75 11.35
C HIS A 60 -6.60 14.54 11.57
N ARG A 61 -7.10 14.52 12.82
CA ARG A 61 -8.54 14.57 13.14
C ARG A 61 -9.05 16.01 13.25
N SER A 62 -8.25 16.98 13.72
CA SER A 62 -8.62 18.41 13.78
C SER A 62 -8.64 19.12 12.42
N LEU A 63 -8.20 18.44 11.35
CA LEU A 63 -8.44 18.83 9.95
C LEU A 63 -9.87 18.50 9.46
N GLY A 64 -10.55 17.55 10.12
CA GLY A 64 -11.86 17.06 9.71
C GLY A 64 -11.85 16.07 8.52
N VAL A 65 -12.93 15.29 8.42
CA VAL A 65 -13.06 14.14 7.51
C VAL A 65 -13.12 14.48 6.01
N HIS A 66 -13.25 15.75 5.66
CA HIS A 66 -13.21 16.25 4.29
C HIS A 66 -11.77 16.43 3.77
N ILE A 67 -10.79 16.60 4.67
CA ILE A 67 -9.36 16.61 4.36
C ILE A 67 -8.73 15.25 4.68
N SER A 68 -9.01 14.68 5.85
CA SER A 68 -8.23 13.56 6.41
C SER A 68 -9.11 12.56 7.16
N LYS A 69 -9.04 11.29 6.76
CA LYS A 69 -9.82 10.17 7.30
C LYS A 69 -8.88 9.19 8.01
N VAL A 70 -8.75 9.37 9.31
CA VAL A 70 -7.76 8.67 10.15
C VAL A 70 -8.25 7.30 10.63
N LYS A 71 -7.37 6.29 10.57
CA LYS A 71 -7.54 4.96 11.19
C LYS A 71 -6.24 4.45 11.82
N SER A 72 -6.35 3.61 12.84
CA SER A 72 -5.27 2.77 13.34
C SER A 72 -5.00 1.63 12.36
N VAL A 73 -3.73 1.26 12.16
CA VAL A 73 -3.39 0.09 11.34
C VAL A 73 -3.69 -1.23 12.06
N ASP A 74 -3.57 -1.24 13.39
CA ASP A 74 -3.66 -2.46 14.20
C ASP A 74 -4.98 -2.59 14.98
N LEU A 75 -5.76 -1.51 15.17
CA LEU A 75 -6.98 -1.49 16.01
C LEU A 75 -8.30 -1.26 15.27
N ASP A 76 -8.29 -0.58 14.11
CA ASP A 76 -9.52 -0.29 13.35
C ASP A 76 -9.84 -1.39 12.33
N THR A 77 -11.12 -1.54 11.97
CA THR A 77 -11.54 -2.39 10.84
C THR A 77 -11.36 -1.63 9.51
N TRP A 78 -10.80 -2.28 8.50
CA TRP A 78 -10.51 -1.69 7.17
C TRP A 78 -11.30 -2.41 6.07
N VAL A 79 -11.90 -1.66 5.14
CA VAL A 79 -12.53 -2.23 3.93
C VAL A 79 -11.51 -2.31 2.78
N PRO A 80 -11.68 -3.21 1.79
CA PRO A 80 -10.68 -3.42 0.73
C PRO A 80 -10.24 -2.15 -0.01
N GLU A 81 -11.18 -1.29 -0.39
CA GLU A 81 -10.90 0.01 -1.05
C GLU A 81 -9.94 0.90 -0.23
N GLN A 82 -10.02 0.88 1.10
CA GLN A 82 -9.15 1.69 1.97
C GLN A 82 -7.74 1.08 2.06
N VAL A 83 -7.62 -0.24 1.90
CA VAL A 83 -6.33 -0.94 1.88
C VAL A 83 -5.67 -0.82 0.50
N GLU A 84 -6.45 -0.92 -0.58
CA GLU A 84 -6.02 -0.51 -1.92
C GLU A 84 -5.60 0.96 -1.92
N ASN A 85 -6.32 1.82 -1.18
CA ASN A 85 -5.90 3.19 -0.94
C ASN A 85 -4.82 3.36 0.16
N MET A 86 -4.14 2.27 0.59
CA MET A 86 -2.78 2.32 1.16
C MET A 86 -1.71 1.81 0.18
N ILE A 87 -2.09 1.48 -1.05
CA ILE A 87 -1.24 1.01 -2.17
C ILE A 87 -1.22 2.05 -3.34
N ARG A 88 -1.88 3.22 -3.21
CA ARG A 88 -1.93 4.43 -4.10
C ARG A 88 -1.76 5.87 -3.21
N TRP A 89 -0.45 5.44 -2.81
CA TRP A 89 0.10 5.55 -1.38
C TRP A 89 1.39 4.84 -0.99
N GLY A 90 1.59 4.70 0.33
CA GLY A 90 2.90 4.63 0.94
C GLY A 90 3.53 6.03 1.01
N ASN A 91 4.29 6.27 2.07
CA ASN A 91 4.85 7.58 2.40
C ASN A 91 5.84 8.10 1.35
N GLU A 92 6.45 7.21 0.57
CA GLU A 92 7.36 7.55 -0.54
C GLU A 92 6.65 8.39 -1.62
N ARG A 93 5.59 7.83 -2.21
CA ARG A 93 4.80 8.51 -3.25
C ARG A 93 3.97 9.66 -2.67
N ALA A 94 3.46 9.49 -1.46
CA ALA A 94 2.77 10.56 -0.76
C ALA A 94 3.67 11.78 -0.53
N ASN A 95 4.94 11.60 -0.10
CA ASN A 95 5.87 12.71 0.05
C ASN A 95 6.31 13.29 -1.31
N LYS A 96 6.53 12.47 -2.35
CA LYS A 96 6.78 12.97 -3.72
C LYS A 96 5.64 13.86 -4.26
N TYR A 97 4.40 13.69 -3.79
CA TYR A 97 3.29 14.61 -4.08
C TYR A 97 3.22 15.79 -3.08
N TRP A 98 3.03 15.51 -1.77
CA TRP A 98 2.73 16.51 -0.74
C TRP A 98 3.92 17.39 -0.31
N GLU A 99 5.15 16.94 -0.58
CA GLU A 99 6.40 17.61 -0.18
C GLU A 99 7.25 18.02 -1.41
N ALA A 100 6.68 17.97 -2.62
CA ALA A 100 7.35 18.26 -3.89
C ALA A 100 8.10 19.61 -3.91
N ASN A 101 7.58 20.62 -3.21
CA ASN A 101 8.15 21.97 -3.13
C ASN A 101 8.66 22.31 -1.71
N LEU A 102 8.96 21.31 -0.87
CA LEU A 102 9.25 21.51 0.55
C LEU A 102 10.65 22.10 0.81
N GLY A 103 11.67 21.60 0.12
CA GLY A 103 13.08 21.80 0.49
C GLY A 103 13.43 21.15 1.85
N ASP A 104 14.56 21.52 2.44
CA ASP A 104 15.06 20.94 3.71
C ASP A 104 14.28 21.33 4.98
N ARG A 105 13.11 21.97 4.82
CA ARG A 105 12.25 22.42 5.92
C ARG A 105 11.77 21.21 6.73
N LYS A 106 11.76 21.34 8.05
CA LYS A 106 11.31 20.30 9.00
C LYS A 106 10.44 20.94 10.10
N PRO A 107 9.44 20.23 10.64
CA PRO A 107 8.65 20.72 11.75
C PRO A 107 9.44 20.69 13.07
N THR A 108 9.04 21.56 14.00
CA THR A 108 9.37 21.42 15.43
C THR A 108 8.19 20.76 16.15
N GLU A 109 8.39 20.24 17.37
CA GLU A 109 7.27 19.72 18.16
C GLU A 109 6.21 20.80 18.46
N SER A 110 6.63 22.07 18.60
CA SER A 110 5.77 23.21 18.87
C SER A 110 4.96 23.70 17.67
N ASN A 111 5.41 23.50 16.43
CA ASN A 111 4.70 23.96 15.22
C ASN A 111 3.95 22.85 14.46
N MET A 112 3.89 21.64 15.02
CA MET A 112 3.41 20.42 14.33
C MET A 112 1.99 20.54 13.76
N GLU A 113 1.05 21.24 14.42
CA GLU A 113 -0.29 21.46 13.85
C GLU A 113 -0.25 22.44 12.66
N MET A 114 0.43 23.58 12.83
CA MET A 114 0.61 24.56 11.74
C MET A 114 1.30 23.93 10.52
N TRP A 115 2.25 23.03 10.75
CA TRP A 115 2.93 22.25 9.71
C TRP A 115 1.98 21.33 8.94
N ILE A 116 1.19 20.52 9.66
CA ILE A 116 0.23 19.57 9.06
C ILE A 116 -0.89 20.31 8.31
N ARG A 117 -1.37 21.44 8.84
CA ARG A 117 -2.30 22.35 8.15
C ARG A 117 -1.67 22.95 6.88
N ALA A 118 -0.46 23.47 6.96
CA ALA A 118 0.26 23.97 5.79
C ALA A 118 0.43 22.88 4.71
N LYS A 119 0.71 21.63 5.10
CA LYS A 119 0.94 20.50 4.18
C LYS A 119 -0.34 20.03 3.48
N TYR A 120 -1.45 19.81 4.18
CA TYR A 120 -2.64 19.15 3.61
C TYR A 120 -3.86 20.05 3.42
N GLU A 121 -4.11 21.00 4.32
CA GLU A 121 -5.24 21.95 4.24
C GLU A 121 -4.92 23.06 3.23
N GLN A 122 -3.73 23.66 3.34
CA GLN A 122 -3.26 24.73 2.44
C GLN A 122 -2.50 24.21 1.20
N LYS A 123 -2.18 22.90 1.17
CA LYS A 123 -1.42 22.22 0.10
C LYS A 123 -0.09 22.91 -0.26
N ARG A 124 0.53 23.61 0.69
CA ARG A 124 1.59 24.63 0.49
C ARG A 124 2.81 24.15 -0.29
N TRP A 125 3.13 22.86 -0.19
CA TRP A 125 4.29 22.25 -0.84
C TRP A 125 3.92 21.14 -1.84
N ALA A 126 2.62 20.94 -2.10
CA ALA A 126 2.15 19.90 -3.00
C ALA A 126 2.61 20.16 -4.45
N MET A 127 2.63 19.10 -5.26
CA MET A 127 2.79 19.21 -6.71
C MET A 127 1.65 20.05 -7.31
N LYS A 128 1.98 20.96 -8.24
CA LYS A 128 1.00 21.83 -8.90
C LYS A 128 0.16 21.04 -9.90
N GLY A 129 -1.14 21.36 -9.98
CA GLY A 129 -2.08 20.72 -10.90
C GLY A 129 -3.03 19.73 -10.22
N PRO A 130 -3.65 18.80 -10.96
CA PRO A 130 -4.45 17.72 -10.38
C PRO A 130 -3.59 16.73 -9.58
N ILE A 131 -4.23 15.88 -8.78
CA ILE A 131 -3.54 14.75 -8.12
C ILE A 131 -3.15 13.74 -9.22
N PRO A 132 -1.86 13.40 -9.39
CA PRO A 132 -1.43 12.42 -10.38
C PRO A 132 -1.76 10.98 -9.95
N ASP A 133 -1.81 10.05 -10.90
CA ASP A 133 -1.86 8.62 -10.55
C ASP A 133 -0.51 8.22 -9.92
N PRO A 134 -0.50 7.68 -8.69
CA PRO A 134 0.74 7.34 -7.98
C PRO A 134 1.54 6.22 -8.65
N SER A 135 1.02 5.54 -9.67
CA SER A 135 1.86 4.70 -10.54
C SER A 135 3.04 5.51 -11.11
N THR A 136 2.82 6.77 -11.49
CA THR A 136 3.83 7.67 -12.08
C THR A 136 4.75 8.34 -11.06
N LEU A 137 4.54 8.11 -9.76
CA LEU A 137 5.38 8.64 -8.68
C LEU A 137 6.33 7.57 -8.11
N GLY A 138 6.12 6.29 -8.42
CA GLY A 138 7.01 5.21 -7.99
C GLY A 138 8.28 5.15 -8.83
N ASP A 139 9.41 4.85 -8.21
CA ASP A 139 10.60 4.42 -8.95
C ASP A 139 10.47 2.91 -9.23
N SER A 140 11.13 2.36 -10.26
CA SER A 140 10.91 0.96 -10.67
C SER A 140 11.07 -0.07 -9.54
N LYS A 141 11.95 0.21 -8.57
CA LYS A 141 12.14 -0.61 -7.36
C LYS A 141 10.96 -0.54 -6.39
N SER A 142 10.27 0.60 -6.26
CA SER A 142 9.08 0.71 -5.41
C SER A 142 7.89 -0.04 -6.02
N ALA A 143 7.76 -0.01 -7.36
CA ALA A 143 6.76 -0.78 -8.08
C ALA A 143 6.93 -2.30 -7.85
N GLN A 144 8.14 -2.83 -8.06
CA GLN A 144 8.45 -4.25 -7.78
C GLN A 144 8.20 -4.64 -6.32
N ASN A 145 8.62 -3.80 -5.36
CA ASN A 145 8.35 -4.03 -3.93
C ASN A 145 6.85 -3.98 -3.58
N GLN A 146 6.02 -3.25 -4.34
CA GLN A 146 4.57 -3.28 -4.18
C GLN A 146 3.95 -4.53 -4.79
N GLU A 147 4.33 -4.89 -6.02
CA GLU A 147 3.85 -6.11 -6.68
C GLU A 147 4.19 -7.35 -5.85
N GLU A 148 5.38 -7.40 -5.24
CA GLU A 148 5.77 -8.47 -4.34
C GLU A 148 4.93 -8.50 -3.05
N VAL A 149 4.62 -7.34 -2.45
CA VAL A 149 3.71 -7.25 -1.29
C VAL A 149 2.29 -7.66 -1.66
N ILE A 150 1.77 -7.26 -2.82
CA ILE A 150 0.47 -7.69 -3.34
C ILE A 150 0.49 -9.21 -3.53
N TYR A 151 1.42 -9.74 -4.32
CA TYR A 151 1.56 -11.17 -4.61
C TYR A 151 1.63 -12.02 -3.33
N LYS A 152 2.50 -11.65 -2.37
CA LYS A 152 2.65 -12.36 -1.08
C LYS A 152 1.40 -12.30 -0.19
N THR A 153 0.49 -11.36 -0.40
CA THR A 153 -0.73 -11.18 0.42
C THR A 153 -2.03 -11.55 -0.30
N THR A 154 -2.02 -11.69 -1.62
CA THR A 154 -3.12 -12.29 -2.41
C THR A 154 -2.94 -13.79 -2.62
N ASN A 155 -1.72 -14.28 -2.84
CA ASN A 155 -1.49 -15.60 -3.41
C ASN A 155 -1.33 -16.74 -2.39
N LEU A 156 -1.92 -16.61 -1.20
CA LEU A 156 -2.25 -17.79 -0.38
C LEU A 156 -3.32 -18.68 -1.06
N PHE A 157 -4.01 -18.17 -2.09
CA PHE A 157 -5.00 -18.92 -2.89
C PHE A 157 -4.55 -19.33 -4.31
N VAL A 158 -3.59 -18.63 -4.93
CA VAL A 158 -3.24 -18.85 -6.35
C VAL A 158 -2.11 -19.87 -6.54
N LEU A 159 -1.24 -20.06 -5.52
CA LEU A 159 -0.13 -21.02 -5.59
C LEU A 159 -0.57 -22.49 -5.75
N LEU A 160 -1.82 -22.83 -5.41
CA LEU A 160 -2.41 -24.14 -5.69
C LEU A 160 -2.74 -24.39 -7.17
N ASN A 161 -2.90 -23.35 -8.00
CA ASN A 161 -3.32 -23.49 -9.40
C ASN A 161 -2.19 -23.29 -10.43
N ILE A 162 -1.14 -22.52 -10.11
CA ILE A 162 0.00 -22.33 -11.02
C ILE A 162 0.88 -23.61 -11.09
N SER A 163 1.01 -24.35 -9.98
CA SER A 163 1.82 -25.58 -9.90
C SER A 163 1.39 -26.67 -10.90
N MET A 164 0.07 -26.80 -11.17
CA MET A 164 -0.44 -27.75 -12.15
C MET A 164 -0.21 -27.30 -13.61
N CYS A 165 -0.23 -25.99 -13.88
CA CYS A 165 -0.18 -25.49 -15.25
C CYS A 165 1.24 -25.54 -15.85
N VAL A 166 2.28 -25.18 -15.07
CA VAL A 166 3.67 -25.24 -15.54
C VAL A 166 4.09 -26.68 -15.84
N SER A 167 3.70 -27.63 -14.98
CA SER A 167 3.99 -29.06 -15.10
C SER A 167 3.40 -29.70 -16.36
N ALA A 168 2.23 -29.25 -16.80
CA ALA A 168 1.61 -29.72 -18.04
C ALA A 168 2.30 -29.15 -19.30
N PHE A 169 2.73 -27.88 -19.24
CA PHE A 169 3.28 -27.19 -20.42
C PHE A 169 4.72 -27.62 -20.76
N THR A 170 5.51 -28.05 -19.76
CA THR A 170 6.82 -28.66 -20.01
C THR A 170 6.69 -30.07 -20.58
N ALA A 171 5.83 -30.91 -20.00
CA ALA A 171 5.60 -32.29 -20.43
C ALA A 171 5.18 -32.39 -21.91
N SER A 172 4.27 -31.52 -22.37
CA SER A 172 3.84 -31.48 -23.77
C SER A 172 4.98 -31.11 -24.74
N ARG A 173 5.89 -30.21 -24.36
CA ARG A 173 7.01 -29.80 -25.23
C ARG A 173 8.09 -30.88 -25.34
N GLU A 174 8.33 -31.66 -24.28
CA GLU A 174 9.21 -32.83 -24.36
C GLU A 174 8.60 -34.01 -25.13
N ALA A 175 7.27 -34.16 -25.11
CA ALA A 175 6.60 -35.19 -25.90
C ALA A 175 6.67 -34.90 -27.41
N ASP A 176 6.54 -33.63 -27.81
CA ASP A 176 6.56 -33.21 -29.22
C ASP A 176 7.97 -33.23 -29.82
N SER A 177 9.01 -32.82 -29.06
CA SER A 177 10.40 -32.89 -29.55
C SER A 177 10.87 -34.32 -29.80
N ARG A 178 10.50 -35.27 -28.92
CA ARG A 178 10.82 -36.71 -29.04
C ARG A 178 10.08 -37.43 -30.16
N ARG A 179 9.09 -36.79 -30.82
CA ARG A 179 8.50 -37.30 -32.07
C ARG A 179 9.34 -36.91 -33.27
N LYS A 180 9.66 -35.63 -33.42
CA LYS A 180 10.39 -35.11 -34.60
C LYS A 180 11.75 -35.79 -34.81
N THR A 181 12.48 -36.09 -33.74
CA THR A 181 13.77 -36.80 -33.80
C THR A 181 13.66 -38.30 -34.13
N LYS A 182 12.50 -38.82 -34.57
CA LYS A 182 12.33 -40.20 -35.04
C LYS A 182 11.96 -40.32 -36.52
N ASP A 183 11.41 -39.27 -37.11
CA ASP A 183 11.00 -39.26 -38.52
C ASP A 183 12.15 -38.81 -39.45
N GLU A 184 13.27 -38.33 -38.89
CA GLU A 184 14.48 -37.87 -39.59
C GLU A 184 15.62 -38.92 -39.60
N THR A 185 15.32 -40.22 -39.48
CA THR A 185 16.33 -41.30 -39.47
C THR A 185 15.84 -42.59 -40.12
N ILE A 186 15.56 -42.50 -41.42
CA ILE A 186 15.43 -43.62 -42.38
C ILE A 186 16.17 -43.21 -43.67
#